data_AF-A0A9X7NX85-F1
#
_entry.id   AF-A0A9X7NX85-F1
#
_cell.length_a   1.000
_cell.length_b   1.000
_cell.length_c   1.000
_cell.angle_alpha   90.00
_cell.angle_beta   90.00
_cell.angle_gamma   90.00
#
_symmetry.space_group_name_H-M   'P 1'
#
loop_
_entity.id
_entity.type
_entity.pdbx_description
1 polymer ?
#
loop_
_entity_poly.entity_id
_entity_poly.type
_entity_poly.pdbx_seq_one_letter_code
_entity_poly.pdbx_strand_id
1 'polypeptide(L)'
;MATPYIKIRGKIYALTITEPDPEDAPATTDSTQQEIDLHPDSYSGLLTATTMWWALVVLTAIGAGNVYFAATGKGEIWVGLMSGTFSALLTVVTAYGDASWRYPIARGQYIQFGVASVITAGVFPLLYLAAYYIAQRRPLRRKQSMEYRVHPRHRKLDS
;
A
#
# COMPACT_ATOMS: atom_id res chain seq x y z
N MET A 1 -17.67 6.74 -14.41
CA MET A 1 -17.71 5.48 -13.62
C MET A 1 -18.17 5.85 -12.23
N ALA A 2 -19.15 5.15 -11.65
CA ALA A 2 -19.63 5.43 -10.30
C ALA A 2 -18.75 4.70 -9.28
N THR A 3 -17.94 5.45 -8.53
CA THR A 3 -17.13 4.91 -7.43
C THR A 3 -18.06 4.61 -6.25
N PRO A 4 -18.04 3.39 -5.67
CA PRO A 4 -18.90 3.08 -4.54
C PRO A 4 -18.49 3.92 -3.32
N TYR A 5 -19.45 4.68 -2.77
CA TYR A 5 -19.27 5.48 -1.57
C TYR A 5 -20.39 5.21 -0.57
N ILE A 6 -20.08 5.33 0.72
CA ILE A 6 -21.05 5.25 1.81
C ILE A 6 -21.05 6.58 2.55
N LYS A 7 -22.24 7.14 2.79
CA LYS A 7 -22.41 8.37 3.57
C LYS A 7 -22.91 8.03 4.97
N ILE A 8 -22.10 8.31 5.99
CA ILE A 8 -22.45 8.12 7.40
C ILE A 8 -22.39 9.48 8.09
N ARG A 9 -23.49 9.92 8.71
CA ARG A 9 -23.59 11.20 9.44
C ARG A 9 -23.03 12.41 8.65
N GLY A 10 -23.32 12.46 7.34
CA GLY A 10 -22.86 13.54 6.48
C GLY A 10 -21.44 13.42 5.94
N LYS A 11 -20.61 12.49 6.46
CA LYS A 11 -19.27 12.21 5.95
C LYS A 11 -19.31 11.12 4.88
N ILE A 12 -18.65 11.38 3.76
CA ILE A 12 -18.51 10.44 2.65
C ILE A 12 -17.26 9.59 2.92
N TYR A 13 -17.43 8.27 2.86
CA TYR A 13 -16.37 7.28 2.93
C TYR A 13 -16.32 6.55 1.59
N ALA A 14 -15.21 6.69 0.87
CA ALA A 14 -14.95 6.00 -0.38
C ALA A 14 -13.69 5.14 -0.24
N LEU A 15 -13.65 4.01 -0.96
CA LEU A 15 -12.48 3.12 -0.94
C LEU A 15 -11.29 3.76 -1.66
N THR A 16 -11.56 4.45 -2.77
CA THR A 16 -10.54 5.15 -3.55
C THR A 16 -10.60 6.66 -3.32
N ILE A 17 -9.45 7.31 -3.44
CA ILE A 17 -9.36 8.77 -3.47
C ILE A 17 -10.19 9.28 -4.65
N THR A 18 -11.05 10.25 -4.38
CA THR A 18 -11.84 10.96 -5.39
C THR A 18 -11.14 12.29 -5.63
N GLU A 19 -10.71 12.56 -6.87
CA GLU A 19 -10.40 13.94 -7.25
C GLU A 19 -11.68 14.76 -7.08
N PRO A 20 -11.63 15.93 -6.43
CA PRO A 20 -12.81 16.79 -6.36
C PRO A 20 -13.30 17.08 -7.78
N ASP A 21 -14.62 17.01 -7.97
CA ASP A 21 -15.23 17.41 -9.24
C ASP A 21 -14.81 18.85 -9.55
N PRO A 22 -14.28 19.17 -10.75
CA PRO A 22 -13.91 20.54 -11.09
C PRO A 22 -15.08 21.53 -10.91
N GLU A 23 -16.33 21.08 -10.88
CA GLU A 23 -17.49 21.93 -10.60
C GLU A 23 -17.77 22.18 -9.10
N ASP A 24 -17.22 21.37 -8.20
CA ASP A 24 -17.33 21.54 -6.73
C ASP A 24 -16.13 22.30 -6.13
N ALA A 25 -15.09 22.56 -6.92
CA ALA A 25 -13.96 23.39 -6.50
C ALA A 25 -14.32 24.88 -6.65
N PRO A 26 -14.12 25.74 -5.63
CA PRO A 26 -14.24 27.18 -5.82
C PRO A 26 -13.29 27.60 -6.95
N ALA A 27 -13.76 28.42 -7.88
CA ALA A 27 -13.00 28.87 -9.04
C ALA A 27 -11.75 29.66 -8.62
N THR A 28 -10.66 28.98 -8.28
CA THR A 28 -9.35 29.58 -8.09
C THR A 28 -8.60 29.55 -9.42
N THR A 29 -8.43 30.73 -10.00
CA THR A 29 -7.69 31.01 -11.23
C THR A 29 -6.18 30.94 -11.03
N ASP A 30 -5.67 29.86 -10.44
CA ASP A 30 -4.22 29.65 -10.24
C ASP A 30 -3.80 28.26 -10.74
N SER A 31 -3.13 28.26 -11.90
CA SER A 31 -2.55 27.08 -12.57
C SER A 31 -1.43 26.40 -11.77
N THR A 32 -1.05 26.94 -10.61
CA THR A 32 -0.09 26.37 -9.65
C THR A 32 -0.72 25.34 -8.71
N GLN A 33 -2.05 25.31 -8.55
CA GLN A 33 -2.72 24.41 -7.61
C GLN A 33 -2.81 22.95 -8.09
N GLN A 34 -2.60 22.73 -9.39
CA GLN A 34 -2.61 21.40 -10.02
C GLN A 34 -1.33 20.57 -9.75
N GLU A 35 -0.31 21.15 -9.10
CA GLU A 35 0.93 20.46 -8.67
C GLU A 35 0.91 20.08 -7.17
N ILE A 36 -0.22 20.26 -6.48
CA ILE A 36 -0.36 19.84 -5.08
C ILE A 36 -0.79 18.38 -5.05
N ASP A 37 0.12 17.51 -4.61
CA ASP A 37 -0.16 16.10 -4.35
C ASP A 37 -1.10 15.99 -3.15
N LEU A 38 -2.42 15.98 -3.40
CA LEU A 38 -3.49 15.93 -2.39
C LEU A 38 -3.37 14.73 -1.46
N HIS A 39 -2.75 13.63 -1.92
CA HIS A 39 -2.59 12.41 -1.15
C HIS A 39 -1.18 11.82 -1.33
N PRO A 40 -0.17 12.45 -0.71
CA PRO A 40 1.23 12.15 -0.94
C PRO A 40 1.69 10.82 -0.35
N ASP A 41 0.84 10.12 0.40
CA ASP A 41 1.10 8.80 0.97
C ASP A 41 0.31 7.68 0.26
N SER A 42 -0.56 8.01 -0.69
CA SER A 42 -1.43 7.06 -1.36
C SER A 42 -0.69 6.11 -2.31
N TYR A 43 -1.15 4.86 -2.36
CA TYR A 43 -0.65 3.88 -3.33
C TYR A 43 -1.32 4.14 -4.68
N SER A 44 -0.50 4.57 -5.65
CA SER A 44 -0.86 4.82 -7.04
C SER A 44 -2.04 5.80 -7.22
N GLY A 45 -2.24 6.72 -6.27
CA GLY A 45 -3.38 7.64 -6.26
C GLY A 45 -4.74 7.02 -5.97
N LEU A 46 -4.79 5.71 -5.69
CA LEU A 46 -6.04 4.99 -5.52
C LEU A 46 -6.36 4.80 -4.05
N LEU A 47 -5.45 4.16 -3.30
CA LEU A 47 -5.69 3.79 -1.91
C LEU A 47 -4.83 4.64 -0.98
N THR A 48 -5.42 5.22 0.07
CA THR A 48 -4.62 5.84 1.14
C THR A 48 -3.69 4.80 1.76
N ALA A 49 -2.55 5.25 2.32
CA ALA A 49 -1.63 4.36 3.00
C ALA A 49 -2.34 3.55 4.09
N THR A 50 -3.15 4.21 4.92
CA THR A 50 -3.92 3.58 6.00
C THR A 50 -4.80 2.44 5.50
N THR A 51 -5.58 2.66 4.43
CA THR A 51 -6.48 1.63 3.88
C THR A 51 -5.69 0.45 3.32
N MET A 52 -4.62 0.73 2.57
CA MET A 52 -3.76 -0.32 2.01
C MET A 52 -3.12 -1.17 3.12
N TRP A 53 -2.62 -0.55 4.17
CA TRP A 53 -1.96 -1.24 5.28
C TRP A 53 -2.92 -2.10 6.11
N TRP A 54 -4.17 -1.65 6.31
CA TRP A 54 -5.19 -2.51 6.92
C TRP A 54 -5.58 -3.70 6.04
N ALA A 55 -5.67 -3.50 4.72
CA ALA A 55 -5.90 -4.61 3.80
C ALA A 55 -4.75 -5.64 3.85
N LEU A 56 -3.50 -5.18 3.94
CA LEU A 56 -2.33 -6.05 4.12
C LEU A 56 -2.39 -6.82 5.44
N VAL A 57 -2.79 -6.19 6.55
CA VAL A 57 -2.97 -6.88 7.84
C VAL A 57 -3.98 -8.02 7.70
N VAL A 58 -5.13 -7.78 7.06
CA VAL A 58 -6.15 -8.83 6.85
C VAL A 58 -5.62 -9.96 5.98
N LEU A 59 -4.99 -9.64 4.85
CA LEU A 59 -4.43 -10.65 3.94
C LEU A 59 -3.33 -11.48 4.58
N THR A 60 -2.43 -10.84 5.34
CA THR A 60 -1.35 -11.55 6.06
C THR A 60 -1.90 -12.40 7.20
N ALA A 61 -3.00 -12.01 7.85
CA ALA A 61 -3.68 -12.84 8.84
C ALA A 61 -4.29 -14.10 8.23
N ILE A 62 -4.96 -13.97 7.08
CA ILE A 62 -5.49 -15.12 6.33
C ILE A 62 -4.33 -16.05 5.92
N GLY A 63 -3.26 -15.48 5.37
CA GLY A 63 -2.07 -16.22 4.98
C GLY A 63 -1.42 -16.98 6.15
N ALA A 64 -1.20 -16.31 7.27
CA ALA A 64 -0.63 -16.90 8.48
C ALA A 64 -1.53 -18.01 9.05
N GLY A 65 -2.86 -17.80 9.06
CA GLY A 65 -3.83 -18.82 9.46
C GLY A 65 -3.73 -20.08 8.59
N ASN A 66 -3.72 -19.92 7.26
CA ASN A 66 -3.59 -21.05 6.33
C ASN A 66 -2.27 -21.81 6.52
N VAL A 67 -1.16 -21.10 6.73
CA VAL A 67 0.14 -21.72 7.04
C VAL A 67 0.09 -22.48 8.36
N TYR A 68 -0.52 -21.91 9.40
CA TYR A 68 -0.67 -22.56 10.69
C TYR A 68 -1.53 -23.84 10.63
N PHE A 69 -2.67 -23.80 9.93
CA PHE A 69 -3.52 -24.99 9.76
C PHE A 69 -2.82 -26.09 8.97
N ALA A 70 -2.08 -25.74 7.90
CA ALA A 70 -1.25 -26.68 7.17
C ALA A 70 -0.16 -27.30 8.06
N ALA A 71 0.56 -26.47 8.84
CA ALA A 71 1.63 -26.93 9.73
C ALA A 71 1.15 -27.83 10.87
N THR A 72 -0.10 -27.65 11.33
CA THR A 72 -0.72 -28.47 12.38
C THR A 72 -1.45 -29.71 11.84
N GLY A 73 -1.39 -29.96 10.54
CA GLY A 73 -2.07 -31.10 9.89
C GLY A 73 -3.60 -30.96 9.84
N LYS A 74 -4.14 -29.78 10.16
CA LYS A 74 -5.59 -29.48 10.16
C LYS A 74 -6.08 -28.90 8.84
N GLY A 75 -5.17 -28.54 7.94
CA GLY A 75 -5.46 -27.99 6.62
C GLY A 75 -4.59 -28.63 5.54
N GLU A 76 -4.96 -28.39 4.28
CA GLU A 76 -4.21 -28.90 3.14
C GLU A 76 -2.86 -28.19 3.00
N ILE A 77 -1.77 -28.97 2.90
CA ILE A 77 -0.41 -28.43 2.83
C ILE A 77 -0.21 -27.48 1.65
N TRP A 78 -0.85 -27.77 0.51
CA TRP A 78 -0.80 -26.93 -0.68
C TRP A 78 -1.47 -25.56 -0.47
N VAL A 79 -2.57 -25.49 0.29
CA VAL A 79 -3.24 -24.22 0.62
C VAL A 79 -2.33 -23.35 1.49
N GLY A 80 -1.69 -23.95 2.50
CA GLY A 80 -0.70 -23.27 3.33
C GLY A 80 0.49 -22.75 2.52
N LEU A 81 1.05 -23.59 1.65
CA LEU A 81 2.19 -23.23 0.79
C LEU A 81 1.84 -22.08 -0.16
N MET A 82 0.72 -22.16 -0.86
CA MET A 82 0.28 -21.11 -1.80
C MET A 82 -0.03 -19.80 -1.08
N SER A 83 -0.73 -19.86 0.06
CA SER A 83 -1.06 -18.66 0.85
C SER A 83 0.17 -17.99 1.44
N GLY A 84 1.11 -18.78 1.97
CA GLY A 84 2.37 -18.29 2.49
C GLY A 84 3.24 -17.67 1.40
N THR A 85 3.36 -18.32 0.25
CA THR A 85 4.10 -17.80 -0.91
C THR A 85 3.49 -16.50 -1.43
N PHE A 86 2.17 -16.45 -1.60
CA PHE A 86 1.47 -15.24 -2.02
C PHE A 86 1.67 -14.08 -1.03
N SER A 87 1.56 -14.35 0.28
CA SER A 87 1.77 -13.34 1.33
C SER A 87 3.21 -12.82 1.34
N ALA A 88 4.19 -13.70 1.15
CA ALA A 88 5.60 -13.33 1.06
C ALA A 88 5.86 -12.43 -0.16
N LEU A 89 5.35 -12.81 -1.34
CA LEU A 89 5.48 -12.00 -2.56
C LEU A 89 4.83 -10.63 -2.39
N LEU A 90 3.61 -10.59 -1.83
CA LEU A 90 2.90 -9.33 -1.57
C LEU A 90 3.73 -8.41 -0.66
N THR A 91 4.28 -8.97 0.42
CA THR A 91 5.16 -8.25 1.37
C THR A 91 6.37 -7.65 0.66
N VAL A 92 7.06 -8.45 -0.17
CA VAL A 92 8.24 -8.02 -0.92
C VAL A 92 7.88 -6.91 -1.90
N VAL A 93 6.80 -7.06 -2.67
CA VAL A 93 6.36 -6.05 -3.65
C VAL A 93 6.01 -4.74 -2.96
N THR A 94 5.27 -4.77 -1.85
CA THR A 94 4.95 -3.56 -1.07
C THR A 94 6.22 -2.89 -0.55
N ALA A 95 7.14 -3.64 0.05
CA ALA A 95 8.41 -3.12 0.55
C ALA A 95 9.26 -2.48 -0.56
N TYR A 96 9.35 -3.14 -1.72
CA TYR A 96 10.04 -2.60 -2.89
C TYR A 96 9.37 -1.32 -3.39
N GLY A 97 8.04 -1.26 -3.44
CA GLY A 97 7.30 -0.07 -3.83
C GLY A 97 7.60 1.11 -2.92
N ASP A 98 7.53 0.92 -1.61
CA ASP A 98 7.79 1.97 -0.62
C ASP A 98 9.24 2.48 -0.71
N ALA A 99 10.21 1.56 -0.71
CA ALA A 99 11.63 1.92 -0.76
C ALA A 99 12.05 2.55 -2.09
N SER A 100 11.54 2.05 -3.23
CA SER A 100 11.94 2.53 -4.56
C SER A 100 11.64 4.02 -4.74
N TRP A 101 10.58 4.50 -4.10
CA TRP A 101 10.12 5.88 -4.16
C TRP A 101 10.53 6.72 -2.94
N ARG A 102 11.41 6.19 -2.07
CA ARG A 102 11.92 6.84 -0.86
C ARG A 102 10.83 7.24 0.14
N TYR A 103 9.74 6.49 0.18
CA TYR A 103 8.81 6.58 1.31
C TYR A 103 9.51 6.14 2.60
N PRO A 104 9.07 6.59 3.79
CA PRO A 104 9.51 5.97 5.04
C PRO A 104 9.04 4.52 5.12
N ILE A 105 9.63 3.74 6.04
CA ILE A 105 9.20 2.37 6.33
C ILE A 105 7.69 2.36 6.59
N ALA A 106 7.00 1.46 5.89
CA ALA A 106 5.55 1.32 5.93
C ALA A 106 4.75 2.59 5.59
N ARG A 107 5.34 3.55 4.87
CA ARG A 107 4.77 4.89 4.64
C ARG A 107 4.29 5.58 5.94
N GLY A 108 4.91 5.26 7.08
CA GLY A 108 4.52 5.76 8.41
C GLY A 108 3.42 4.98 9.14
N GLN A 109 2.89 3.89 8.57
CA GLN A 109 1.83 3.06 9.14
C GLN A 109 2.38 2.02 10.15
N TYR A 110 3.07 2.51 11.19
CA TYR A 110 3.80 1.66 12.14
C TYR A 110 2.90 0.76 13.01
N ILE A 111 1.67 1.20 13.31
CA ILE A 111 0.72 0.41 14.09
C ILE A 111 0.33 -0.85 13.31
N GLN A 112 -0.05 -0.69 12.04
CA GLN A 112 -0.42 -1.80 11.16
C GLN A 112 0.77 -2.70 10.88
N PHE A 113 1.96 -2.13 10.69
CA PHE A 113 3.20 -2.89 10.57
C PHE A 113 3.48 -3.75 11.81
N GLY A 114 3.29 -3.20 13.00
CA GLY A 114 3.42 -3.93 14.27
C GLY A 114 2.40 -5.06 14.40
N VAL A 115 1.13 -4.81 14.06
CA VAL A 115 0.08 -5.83 14.07
C VAL A 115 0.41 -6.98 13.11
N ALA A 116 0.80 -6.68 11.87
CA ALA A 116 1.23 -7.68 10.89
C ALA A 116 2.45 -8.48 11.38
N SER A 117 3.37 -7.82 12.08
CA SER A 117 4.54 -8.46 12.69
C SER A 117 4.15 -9.49 13.74
N VAL A 118 3.21 -9.16 14.62
CA VAL A 118 2.73 -10.09 15.66
C VAL A 118 1.98 -11.27 15.02
N ILE A 119 1.07 -11.00 14.10
CA ILE A 119 0.24 -12.03 13.43
C ILE A 119 1.09 -13.08 12.72
N THR A 120 2.18 -12.64 12.10
CA THR A 120 3.08 -13.51 11.31
C THR A 120 4.28 -14.03 12.11
N ALA A 121 4.29 -13.85 13.43
CA ALA A 121 5.39 -14.23 14.31
C ALA A 121 6.76 -13.69 13.85
N GLY A 122 6.79 -12.46 13.32
CA GLY A 122 8.02 -11.79 12.88
C GLY A 122 8.48 -12.13 11.46
N VAL A 123 7.82 -13.06 10.75
CA VAL A 123 8.19 -13.38 9.36
C VAL A 123 7.96 -12.19 8.43
N PHE A 124 6.83 -11.48 8.59
CA PHE A 124 6.52 -10.29 7.80
C PHE A 124 7.57 -9.19 7.90
N PRO A 125 7.94 -8.67 9.10
CA PRO A 125 8.91 -7.60 9.21
C PRO A 125 10.30 -8.02 8.73
N LEU A 126 10.70 -9.28 8.91
CA LEU A 126 11.97 -9.79 8.38
C LEU A 126 12.01 -9.68 6.85
N LEU A 127 10.99 -10.20 6.17
CA LEU A 127 10.89 -10.14 4.70
C LEU A 127 10.76 -8.70 4.21
N TYR A 128 9.90 -7.91 4.84
CA TYR A 128 9.65 -6.52 4.46
C TYR A 128 10.92 -5.69 4.58
N LEU A 129 11.61 -5.73 5.73
CA LEU A 129 12.80 -4.91 5.95
C LEU A 129 13.95 -5.33 5.03
N ALA A 130 14.16 -6.64 4.86
CA ALA A 130 15.18 -7.13 3.92
C ALA A 130 14.92 -6.62 2.50
N ALA A 131 13.70 -6.78 1.99
CA ALA A 131 13.32 -6.29 0.67
C ALA A 131 13.43 -4.76 0.57
N TYR A 132 12.97 -4.04 1.60
CA TYR A 132 13.02 -2.58 1.68
C TYR A 132 14.46 -2.04 1.58
N TYR A 133 15.40 -2.60 2.36
CA TYR A 133 16.79 -2.17 2.31
C TYR A 133 17.50 -2.55 1.02
N ILE A 134 17.17 -3.70 0.42
CA ILE A 134 17.68 -4.07 -0.92
C ILE A 134 17.17 -3.08 -1.95
N ALA A 135 15.87 -2.77 -1.94
CA ALA A 135 15.24 -1.83 -2.84
C ALA A 135 15.74 -0.40 -2.67
N GLN A 136 16.13 0.00 -1.44
CA GLN A 136 16.75 1.30 -1.20
C GLN A 136 18.11 1.43 -1.92
N ARG A 137 18.86 0.32 -2.04
CA ARG A 137 20.13 0.27 -2.78
C ARG A 137 19.94 0.10 -4.29
N ARG A 138 18.88 -0.60 -4.71
CA ARG A 138 18.55 -0.87 -6.13
C ARG A 138 17.07 -0.58 -6.40
N PRO A 139 16.69 0.71 -6.49
CA PRO A 139 15.29 1.08 -6.63
C PRO A 139 14.75 0.74 -8.01
N LEU A 140 13.53 0.21 -8.07
CA LEU A 140 12.82 -0.08 -9.32
C LEU A 140 11.87 1.07 -9.67
N ARG A 141 12.39 2.10 -10.32
CA ARG A 141 11.64 3.32 -10.70
C ARG A 141 11.19 3.28 -12.16
N ARG A 142 10.21 2.42 -12.46
CA ARG A 142 9.69 2.35 -13.83
C ARG A 142 8.78 3.56 -14.10
N LYS A 143 9.14 4.40 -15.08
CA LYS A 143 8.35 5.58 -15.51
C LYS A 143 6.94 5.25 -16.01
N GLN A 144 6.70 3.99 -16.36
CA GLN A 144 5.37 3.49 -16.75
C GLN A 144 4.46 3.16 -15.55
N SER A 145 4.99 3.11 -14.32
CA SER A 145 4.18 2.83 -13.13
C SER A 145 3.17 3.95 -12.86
N MET A 146 2.00 3.59 -12.33
CA MET A 146 1.00 4.58 -11.91
C MET A 146 1.57 5.52 -10.84
N GLU A 147 2.36 4.98 -9.90
CA GLU A 147 3.04 5.75 -8.86
C GLU A 147 3.81 6.95 -9.43
N TYR A 148 4.64 6.72 -10.46
CA TYR A 148 5.41 7.79 -11.11
C TYR A 148 4.53 8.84 -11.80
N ARG A 149 3.39 8.42 -12.38
CA ARG A 149 2.52 9.31 -13.15
C ARG A 149 1.70 10.20 -12.24
N VAL A 150 1.19 9.64 -11.15
CA VAL A 150 0.28 10.29 -10.21
C VAL A 150 1.00 11.29 -9.31
N HIS A 151 2.17 10.94 -8.77
CA HIS A 151 2.85 11.80 -7.78
C HIS A 151 3.90 12.71 -8.44
N PRO A 152 3.70 14.04 -8.49
CA PRO A 152 4.63 14.95 -9.18
C PRO A 152 6.05 14.92 -8.61
N ARG A 153 6.20 14.66 -7.30
CA ARG A 153 7.50 14.59 -6.63
C ARG A 153 8.41 13.48 -7.17
N HIS A 154 7.85 12.44 -7.77
CA HIS A 154 8.63 11.34 -8.33
C HIS A 154 9.34 11.73 -9.64
N ARG A 155 8.86 12.77 -10.32
CA ARG A 155 9.52 13.35 -11.50
C ARG A 155 10.79 14.12 -11.12
N LYS A 156 10.78 14.76 -9.93
CA LYS A 156 11.93 15.50 -9.36
C LYS A 156 13.07 14.60 -8.89
N LEU A 157 12.83 13.29 -8.74
CA LEU A 157 13.86 12.31 -8.35
C LEU A 157 14.71 11.81 -9.53
N ASP A 158 14.28 12.11 -10.76
CA ASP A 158 14.94 11.73 -12.02
C ASP A 158 15.53 12.94 -12.78
N SER A 159 15.43 14.15 -12.21
CA SER A 159 16.00 15.41 -12.73
C SER A 159 17.40 15.64 -12.16
#